data_AF-A0A2S4LWK7-F1
#
_entry.id   AF-A0A2S4LWK7-F1
#
_cell.length_a   1.000
_cell.length_b   1.000
_cell.length_c   1.000
_cell.angle_alpha   90.00
_cell.angle_beta   90.00
_cell.angle_gamma   90.00
#
_symmetry.space_group_name_H-M   'P 1'
#
loop_
_entity.id
_entity.type
_entity.pdbx_description
1 polymer ?
#
loop_
_entity_poly.entity_id
_entity_poly.type
_entity_poly.pdbx_seq_one_letter_code
_entity_poly.pdbx_strand_id
1 'polypeptide(L)'
;MRPHSGPPTTPPITTYIQTMKTNDQASSAPQNSSHAHSVTPEGAHTHGITPVGAGSHNHSITEPGHAHPLETAGAAQPEAPKDPNTHTLDTPITRGGQTIEKITLRKPSAGELRGVSLAELVNLDVSALSKVLPRITTPTLTEFDVAQLDPADLVQLGGMFMGFLTPKAAKARMESLNA
;
A
#
# COMPACT_ATOMS: atom_id res chain seq x y z
N MET A 1 -57.91 -42.99 -25.29
CA MET A 1 -56.93 -42.01 -25.82
C MET A 1 -57.11 -40.68 -25.08
N ARG A 2 -56.00 -40.04 -24.71
CA ARG A 2 -55.86 -38.98 -23.71
C ARG A 2 -56.47 -37.64 -24.18
N PRO A 3 -57.17 -36.86 -23.33
CA PRO A 3 -57.36 -35.43 -23.55
C PRO A 3 -56.13 -34.64 -23.05
N HIS A 4 -55.45 -33.96 -23.97
CA HIS A 4 -54.41 -32.95 -23.79
C HIS A 4 -54.94 -31.68 -24.48
N SER A 5 -54.86 -30.43 -24.02
CA SER A 5 -54.31 -29.79 -22.83
C SER A 5 -55.05 -28.44 -22.74
N GLY A 6 -55.74 -28.16 -21.64
CA GLY A 6 -56.21 -26.80 -21.34
C GLY A 6 -55.03 -25.94 -20.82
N PRO A 7 -55.06 -24.61 -21.00
CA PRO A 7 -53.99 -23.74 -20.52
C PRO A 7 -53.93 -23.75 -18.98
N PRO A 8 -52.74 -23.54 -18.37
CA PRO A 8 -52.60 -23.53 -16.92
C PRO A 8 -53.34 -22.35 -16.30
N THR A 9 -54.36 -22.66 -15.50
CA THR A 9 -55.03 -21.76 -14.56
C THR A 9 -54.03 -21.32 -13.49
N THR A 10 -53.64 -20.04 -13.54
CA THR A 10 -52.81 -19.41 -12.51
C THR A 10 -53.73 -18.83 -11.42
N PRO A 11 -53.59 -19.20 -10.13
CA PRO A 11 -54.32 -18.52 -9.06
C PRO A 11 -53.68 -17.16 -8.70
N PRO A 12 -54.48 -16.17 -8.26
CA PRO A 12 -54.04 -14.79 -8.03
C PRO A 12 -53.36 -14.53 -6.67
N ILE A 13 -52.40 -13.59 -6.73
CA ILE A 13 -52.13 -12.47 -5.80
C ILE A 13 -51.96 -12.79 -4.30
N THR A 14 -50.72 -12.66 -3.81
CA THR A 14 -50.46 -12.03 -2.51
C THR A 14 -49.48 -10.88 -2.73
N THR A 15 -50.08 -9.70 -2.82
CA THR A 15 -49.44 -8.40 -2.67
C THR A 15 -49.08 -8.21 -1.20
N TYR A 16 -47.82 -7.91 -0.90
CA TYR A 16 -47.49 -7.14 0.30
C TYR A 16 -46.52 -6.01 -0.07
N ILE A 17 -47.12 -4.92 -0.53
CA ILE A 17 -46.52 -3.58 -0.51
C ILE A 17 -46.75 -3.01 0.88
N GLN A 18 -45.69 -2.74 1.64
CA GLN A 18 -45.79 -1.88 2.82
C GLN A 18 -45.30 -0.49 2.44
N THR A 19 -46.25 0.42 2.23
CA THR A 19 -46.02 1.85 2.02
C THR A 19 -46.03 2.57 3.38
N MET A 20 -44.93 3.30 3.61
CA MET A 20 -44.72 4.55 4.34
C MET A 20 -45.71 5.03 5.42
N LYS A 21 -45.13 5.42 6.57
CA LYS A 21 -45.43 6.71 7.22
C LYS A 21 -44.16 7.54 7.39
N THR A 22 -44.14 8.65 6.66
CA THR A 22 -43.49 9.95 6.91
C THR A 22 -43.88 10.47 8.32
N ASN A 23 -43.21 11.39 9.04
CA ASN A 23 -42.62 12.67 8.67
C ASN A 23 -42.01 13.37 9.93
N ASP A 24 -41.11 14.36 9.71
CA ASP A 24 -40.76 15.52 10.58
C ASP A 24 -39.93 15.29 11.88
N GLN A 25 -38.83 15.98 12.24
CA GLN A 25 -37.89 16.94 11.64
C GLN A 25 -36.56 16.83 12.40
N ALA A 26 -35.44 17.16 11.74
CA ALA A 26 -34.56 18.25 12.18
C ALA A 26 -33.50 18.46 11.09
N SER A 27 -33.80 19.42 10.24
CA SER A 27 -32.90 20.00 9.24
C SER A 27 -32.05 21.08 9.91
N SER A 28 -30.73 21.05 9.70
CA SER A 28 -29.88 22.24 9.74
C SER A 28 -28.66 22.00 8.84
N ALA A 29 -28.59 22.84 7.82
CA ALA A 29 -27.63 22.92 6.71
C ALA A 29 -26.27 23.53 7.19
N PRO A 30 -25.35 24.04 6.33
CA PRO A 30 -25.30 24.02 4.87
C PRO A 30 -23.93 23.68 4.22
N GLN A 31 -24.00 23.71 2.90
CA GLN A 31 -23.06 23.42 1.83
C GLN A 31 -21.79 24.32 1.83
N ASN A 32 -20.65 23.74 1.43
CA ASN A 32 -19.49 24.51 0.98
C ASN A 32 -19.20 24.20 -0.49
N SER A 33 -19.53 25.14 -1.37
CA SER A 33 -18.90 25.31 -2.69
C SER A 33 -19.40 26.63 -3.30
N SER A 34 -18.55 27.65 -3.31
CA SER A 34 -18.56 28.71 -4.34
C SER A 34 -17.27 29.54 -4.29
N HIS A 35 -16.63 29.58 -5.44
CA HIS A 35 -15.52 30.44 -5.84
C HIS A 35 -15.89 31.93 -5.68
N ALA A 36 -15.05 32.74 -5.03
CA ALA A 36 -15.12 34.20 -5.14
C ALA A 36 -13.71 34.78 -5.20
N HIS A 37 -13.45 35.44 -6.33
CA HIS A 37 -12.28 36.25 -6.64
C HIS A 37 -12.56 37.66 -6.10
N SER A 38 -11.74 38.21 -5.21
CA SER A 38 -11.84 39.62 -4.81
C SER A 38 -10.49 40.31 -5.02
N VAL A 39 -10.36 40.90 -6.20
CA VAL A 39 -9.43 41.99 -6.50
C VAL A 39 -9.93 43.25 -5.76
N THR A 40 -9.02 44.00 -5.14
CA THR A 40 -9.30 45.36 -4.64
C THR A 40 -8.41 46.38 -5.39
N PRO A 41 -8.94 47.59 -5.67
CA PRO A 41 -8.41 48.51 -6.68
C PRO A 41 -7.32 49.49 -6.19
N GLU A 42 -6.54 50.00 -7.16
CA GLU A 42 -5.53 51.06 -7.07
C GLU A 42 -5.99 52.37 -6.38
N GLY A 43 -5.06 53.08 -5.74
CA GLY A 43 -5.23 54.49 -5.34
C GLY A 43 -4.12 55.09 -4.47
N ALA A 44 -3.04 55.54 -5.11
CA ALA A 44 -1.75 56.07 -4.61
C ALA A 44 -1.72 57.20 -3.56
N HIS A 45 -0.65 57.26 -2.73
CA HIS A 45 0.18 58.48 -2.49
C HIS A 45 1.56 58.17 -1.83
N THR A 46 2.61 58.82 -2.33
CA THR A 46 4.03 58.77 -1.94
C THR A 46 4.45 59.94 -1.03
N HIS A 47 5.69 59.87 -0.49
CA HIS A 47 6.52 60.90 0.21
C HIS A 47 6.31 61.05 1.73
N GLY A 48 7.32 61.06 2.63
CA GLY A 48 8.78 60.95 2.51
C GLY A 48 9.54 61.01 3.87
N ILE A 49 10.78 60.49 3.86
CA ILE A 49 12.06 60.98 4.47
C ILE A 49 12.21 61.33 5.99
N THR A 50 12.86 60.41 6.75
CA THR A 50 14.01 60.48 7.75
C THR A 50 14.27 61.71 8.67
N PRO A 51 15.23 61.68 9.64
CA PRO A 51 15.70 60.68 10.65
C PRO A 51 16.02 61.32 12.07
N VAL A 52 16.23 60.55 13.14
CA VAL A 52 17.12 60.93 14.30
C VAL A 52 17.49 59.70 15.15
N GLY A 53 18.72 59.18 15.02
CA GLY A 53 19.76 59.24 16.07
C GLY A 53 19.79 57.98 16.97
N ALA A 54 20.46 56.88 16.56
CA ALA A 54 21.87 56.51 16.85
C ALA A 54 22.13 56.23 18.35
N GLY A 55 22.29 54.99 18.81
CA GLY A 55 23.39 54.03 18.60
C GLY A 55 23.96 53.68 19.99
N SER A 56 24.67 52.60 20.31
CA SER A 56 25.26 51.49 19.58
C SER A 56 25.91 50.60 20.66
N HIS A 57 25.73 49.28 20.60
CA HIS A 57 26.80 48.33 20.92
C HIS A 57 26.68 47.15 19.95
N ASN A 58 27.50 47.23 18.91
CA ASN A 58 27.75 46.20 17.91
C ASN A 58 29.10 45.55 18.21
N HIS A 59 29.18 44.23 18.06
CA HIS A 59 30.39 43.56 17.58
C HIS A 59 29.91 42.35 16.76
N SER A 60 29.74 42.43 15.43
CA SER A 60 30.73 42.51 14.35
C SER A 60 31.19 41.13 13.84
N ILE A 61 30.98 40.92 12.53
CA ILE A 61 31.86 40.22 11.55
C ILE A 61 31.62 38.69 11.47
N THR A 62 31.18 38.06 10.36
CA THR A 62 31.56 38.18 8.93
C THR A 62 30.52 37.52 7.99
N GLU A 63 30.16 38.17 6.87
CA GLU A 63 29.76 37.51 5.60
C GLU A 63 31.01 37.40 4.71
N PRO A 64 31.21 36.36 3.88
CA PRO A 64 30.67 36.39 2.51
C PRO A 64 30.27 35.01 1.95
N GLY A 65 29.35 35.02 0.98
CA GLY A 65 28.86 33.79 0.36
C GLY A 65 29.94 32.94 -0.31
N HIS A 66 29.68 31.64 -0.43
CA HIS A 66 30.04 30.78 -1.57
C HIS A 66 29.45 29.38 -1.36
N ALA A 67 28.76 28.92 -2.40
CA ALA A 67 28.49 27.54 -2.78
C ALA A 67 27.77 26.59 -1.80
N HIS A 68 26.74 25.94 -2.34
CA HIS A 68 26.35 24.60 -1.92
C HIS A 68 27.56 23.66 -1.94
N PRO A 69 27.72 22.84 -0.91
CA PRO A 69 28.07 21.45 -1.11
C PRO A 69 26.89 20.64 -0.57
N LEU A 70 26.05 20.18 -1.49
CA LEU A 70 25.22 19.02 -1.27
C LEU A 70 26.15 17.80 -1.36
N GLU A 71 26.98 17.52 -0.34
CA GLU A 71 27.54 16.18 -0.19
C GLU A 71 28.18 15.89 1.18
N THR A 72 27.93 14.64 1.59
CA THR A 72 28.72 13.80 2.51
C THR A 72 28.44 13.91 4.00
N ALA A 73 27.60 12.99 4.48
CA ALA A 73 28.08 11.91 5.33
C ALA A 73 27.00 10.82 5.41
N GLY A 74 27.35 9.61 4.95
CA GLY A 74 26.55 8.43 5.15
C GLY A 74 26.24 8.24 6.63
N ALA A 75 24.98 8.46 7.01
CA ALA A 75 24.43 7.80 8.17
C ALA A 75 24.06 6.39 7.71
N ALA A 76 24.93 5.44 8.07
CA ALA A 76 24.66 4.02 8.00
C ALA A 76 23.20 3.76 8.36
N GLN A 77 22.44 3.20 7.42
CA GLN A 77 21.14 2.65 7.72
C GLN A 77 21.32 1.71 8.91
N PRO A 78 20.58 1.90 10.01
CA PRO A 78 20.69 1.00 11.16
C PRO A 78 20.47 -0.40 10.64
N GLU A 79 21.44 -1.27 10.88
CA GLU A 79 21.44 -2.66 10.48
C GLU A 79 20.10 -3.26 10.91
N ALA A 80 19.20 -3.40 9.94
CA ALA A 80 17.88 -3.92 10.18
C ALA A 80 18.06 -5.30 10.83
N PRO A 81 17.25 -5.66 11.84
CA PRO A 81 17.19 -7.03 12.32
C PRO A 81 17.16 -7.95 11.11
N LYS A 82 18.05 -8.95 11.07
CA LYS A 82 17.95 -10.03 10.07
C LYS A 82 16.69 -10.81 10.41
N ASP A 83 15.54 -10.26 10.05
CA ASP A 83 14.28 -10.94 10.10
C ASP A 83 14.44 -12.19 9.24
N PRO A 84 14.21 -13.40 9.79
CA PRO A 84 14.40 -14.65 9.05
C PRO A 84 13.43 -14.78 7.86
N ASN A 85 12.50 -13.84 7.74
CA ASN A 85 11.49 -13.76 6.70
C ASN A 85 11.80 -12.68 5.65
N THR A 86 12.97 -12.03 5.73
CA THR A 86 13.38 -11.00 4.78
C THR A 86 14.42 -11.53 3.80
N HIS A 87 14.11 -11.43 2.52
CA HIS A 87 15.01 -11.71 1.42
C HIS A 87 15.55 -10.41 0.85
N THR A 88 16.85 -10.36 0.57
CA THR A 88 17.43 -9.30 -0.29
C THR A 88 17.50 -9.87 -1.69
N LEU A 89 16.86 -9.19 -2.64
CA LEU A 89 16.81 -9.60 -4.03
C LEU A 89 18.20 -9.55 -4.65
N ASP A 90 18.57 -10.59 -5.38
CA ASP A 90 19.75 -10.58 -6.24
C ASP A 90 19.55 -9.62 -7.42
N THR A 91 18.32 -9.55 -7.96
CA THR A 91 17.93 -8.59 -8.99
C THR A 91 16.87 -7.62 -8.48
N PRO A 92 17.24 -6.37 -8.12
CA PRO A 92 16.28 -5.37 -7.64
C PRO A 92 15.20 -5.03 -8.68
N ILE A 93 13.96 -4.89 -8.22
CA ILE A 93 12.84 -4.52 -9.09
C ILE A 93 12.69 -2.99 -9.09
N THR A 94 12.61 -2.39 -10.28
CA THR A 94 12.38 -0.94 -10.41
C THR A 94 10.96 -0.68 -10.90
N ARG A 95 10.14 -0.04 -10.07
CA ARG A 95 8.75 0.32 -10.38
C ARG A 95 8.54 1.82 -10.23
N GLY A 96 8.28 2.52 -11.34
CA GLY A 96 7.84 3.92 -11.32
C GLY A 96 8.76 4.87 -10.53
N GLY A 97 10.05 4.56 -10.44
CA GLY A 97 11.05 5.31 -9.67
C GLY A 97 11.35 4.77 -8.27
N GLN A 98 10.64 3.75 -7.79
CA GLN A 98 10.97 3.02 -6.56
C GLN A 98 11.75 1.75 -6.89
N THR A 99 12.88 1.56 -6.20
CA THR A 99 13.67 0.33 -6.26
C THR A 99 13.32 -0.55 -5.05
N ILE A 100 12.91 -1.78 -5.32
CA ILE A 100 12.67 -2.82 -4.32
C ILE A 100 13.89 -3.72 -4.30
N GLU A 101 14.69 -3.62 -3.25
CA GLU A 101 15.88 -4.47 -3.03
C GLU A 101 15.63 -5.54 -1.97
N LYS A 102 14.65 -5.33 -1.09
CA LYS A 102 14.37 -6.21 0.05
C LYS A 102 12.88 -6.47 0.13
N ILE A 103 12.55 -7.73 0.37
CA ILE A 103 11.18 -8.21 0.51
C ILE A 103 11.06 -8.98 1.82
N THR A 104 10.15 -8.56 2.68
CA THR A 104 9.79 -9.27 3.89
C THR A 104 8.49 -10.03 3.69
N LEU A 105 8.50 -11.33 4.00
CA LEU A 105 7.30 -12.16 3.98
C LEU A 105 6.65 -12.22 5.37
N ARG A 106 5.32 -12.20 5.38
CA ARG A 106 4.52 -12.51 6.56
C ARG A 106 3.94 -13.92 6.45
N LYS A 107 3.64 -14.52 7.61
CA LYS A 107 2.98 -15.82 7.66
C LYS A 107 1.58 -15.72 7.01
N PRO A 108 1.27 -16.53 5.98
CA PRO A 108 -0.03 -16.51 5.33
C PRO A 108 -1.13 -17.06 6.25
N SER A 109 -2.30 -16.43 6.21
CA SER A 109 -3.56 -16.97 6.70
C SER A 109 -4.26 -17.80 5.62
N ALA A 110 -5.11 -18.75 6.00
CA ALA A 110 -5.81 -19.62 5.04
C ALA A 110 -6.60 -18.84 3.97
N GLY A 111 -7.17 -17.68 4.33
CA GLY A 111 -7.90 -16.82 3.39
C GLY A 111 -7.02 -16.19 2.31
N GLU A 112 -5.74 -15.97 2.58
CA GLU A 112 -4.80 -15.38 1.61
C GLU A 112 -4.40 -16.38 0.52
N LEU A 113 -4.61 -17.68 0.74
CA LEU A 113 -4.40 -18.75 -0.24
C LEU A 113 -5.66 -19.03 -1.09
N ARG A 114 -6.69 -18.19 -0.99
CA ARG A 114 -7.91 -18.37 -1.78
C ARG A 114 -7.61 -18.24 -3.28
N GLY A 115 -8.10 -19.21 -4.05
CA GLY A 115 -7.99 -19.23 -5.51
C GLY A 115 -6.70 -19.83 -6.06
N VAL A 116 -5.90 -20.48 -5.20
CA VAL A 116 -4.72 -21.28 -5.58
C VAL A 116 -4.80 -22.66 -4.94
N SER A 117 -4.31 -23.68 -5.63
CA SER A 117 -4.22 -25.02 -5.07
C SER A 117 -3.02 -25.14 -4.12
N LEU A 118 -3.18 -25.83 -2.99
CA LEU A 118 -2.05 -26.13 -2.10
C LEU A 118 -0.98 -26.97 -2.82
N ALA A 119 -1.38 -27.83 -3.76
CA ALA A 119 -0.44 -28.62 -4.54
C ALA A 119 0.44 -27.74 -5.44
N GLU A 120 -0.13 -26.71 -6.07
CA GLU A 120 0.62 -25.75 -6.90
C GLU A 120 1.61 -24.96 -6.04
N LEU A 121 1.20 -24.57 -4.84
CA LEU A 121 2.08 -23.88 -3.89
C LEU A 121 3.25 -24.75 -3.43
N VAL A 122 3.01 -26.04 -3.14
CA VAL A 122 4.08 -26.97 -2.74
C VAL A 122 5.06 -27.24 -3.88
N ASN A 123 4.58 -27.22 -5.13
CA ASN A 123 5.43 -27.33 -6.31
C ASN A 123 6.08 -26.00 -6.71
N LEU A 124 5.89 -24.93 -5.93
CA LEU A 124 6.39 -23.59 -6.20
C LEU A 124 5.98 -23.06 -7.59
N ASP A 125 4.74 -23.35 -8.00
CA ASP A 125 4.22 -22.86 -9.28
C ASP A 125 4.20 -21.33 -9.32
N VAL A 126 4.75 -20.76 -10.40
CA VAL A 126 4.91 -19.30 -10.55
C VAL A 126 3.55 -18.60 -10.62
N SER A 127 2.54 -19.21 -11.23
CA SER A 127 1.19 -18.63 -11.31
C SER A 127 0.51 -18.60 -9.95
N ALA A 128 0.73 -19.63 -9.13
CA ALA A 128 0.24 -19.67 -7.75
C ALA A 128 0.98 -18.66 -6.85
N LEU A 129 2.32 -18.60 -6.94
CA LEU A 129 3.13 -17.64 -6.19
C LEU A 129 2.78 -16.20 -6.56
N SER A 130 2.57 -15.90 -7.84
CA SER A 130 2.17 -14.57 -8.32
C SER A 130 0.87 -14.07 -7.69
N LYS A 131 -0.07 -14.96 -7.34
CA LYS A 131 -1.32 -14.60 -6.65
C LYS A 131 -1.16 -14.42 -5.15
N VAL A 132 -0.25 -15.16 -4.52
CA VAL A 132 -0.10 -15.19 -3.06
C VAL A 132 0.92 -14.17 -2.57
N LEU A 133 2.08 -14.06 -3.24
CA LEU A 133 3.16 -13.16 -2.82
C LEU A 133 2.69 -11.71 -2.64
N PRO A 134 1.91 -11.08 -3.54
CA PRO A 134 1.34 -9.75 -3.32
C PRO A 134 0.59 -9.59 -1.99
N ARG A 135 -0.04 -10.66 -1.49
CA ARG A 135 -0.84 -10.62 -0.27
C ARG A 135 0.02 -10.66 0.98
N ILE A 136 1.21 -11.25 0.91
CA ILE A 136 2.03 -11.55 2.10
C ILE A 136 3.39 -10.87 2.12
N THR A 137 3.70 -10.03 1.13
CA THR A 137 4.98 -9.35 1.01
C THR A 137 4.91 -7.90 1.44
N THR A 138 6.03 -7.40 1.95
CA THR A 138 6.27 -5.99 2.22
C THR A 138 7.66 -5.62 1.68
N PRO A 139 7.78 -4.68 0.73
CA PRO A 139 6.68 -3.94 0.07
C PRO A 139 5.74 -4.86 -0.72
N THR A 140 4.49 -4.43 -0.90
CA THR A 140 3.48 -5.20 -1.64
C THR A 140 3.90 -5.37 -3.10
N LEU A 141 4.20 -6.61 -3.48
CA LEU A 141 4.45 -6.96 -4.86
C LEU A 141 3.16 -6.90 -5.69
N THR A 142 3.30 -6.76 -7.00
CA THR A 142 2.21 -7.05 -7.95
C THR A 142 2.53 -8.30 -8.74
N GLU A 143 1.53 -8.84 -9.45
CA GLU A 143 1.73 -9.97 -10.35
C GLU A 143 2.81 -9.69 -11.42
N PHE A 144 2.91 -8.42 -11.86
CA PHE A 144 3.95 -8.00 -12.81
C PHE A 144 5.35 -8.07 -12.19
N ASP A 145 5.52 -7.64 -10.93
CA ASP A 145 6.83 -7.77 -10.25
C ASP A 145 7.26 -9.22 -10.16
N VAL A 146 6.32 -10.10 -9.79
CA VAL A 146 6.62 -11.53 -9.61
C VAL A 146 7.02 -12.15 -10.95
N ALA A 147 6.43 -11.70 -12.06
CA ALA A 147 6.81 -12.12 -13.40
C ALA A 147 8.16 -11.53 -13.88
N GLN A 148 8.69 -10.50 -13.21
CA GLN A 148 9.99 -9.89 -13.50
C GLN A 148 11.09 -10.34 -12.52
N LEU A 149 10.75 -11.09 -11.47
CA LEU A 149 11.72 -11.63 -10.55
C LEU A 149 12.64 -12.64 -11.24
N ASP A 150 13.90 -12.65 -10.80
CA ASP A 150 14.83 -13.69 -11.19
C ASP A 150 14.36 -15.07 -10.65
N PRO A 151 14.56 -16.17 -11.39
CA PRO A 151 14.19 -17.49 -10.92
C PRO A 151 14.81 -17.88 -9.58
N ALA A 152 16.04 -17.43 -9.27
CA ALA A 152 16.66 -17.69 -7.98
C ALA A 152 15.90 -16.99 -6.85
N ASP A 153 15.57 -15.71 -7.03
CA ASP A 153 14.78 -14.94 -6.07
C ASP A 153 13.40 -15.57 -5.84
N LEU A 154 12.73 -16.05 -6.91
CA LEU A 154 11.46 -16.76 -6.80
C LEU A 154 11.56 -18.03 -5.95
N VAL A 155 12.61 -18.82 -6.15
CA VAL A 155 12.83 -20.05 -5.38
C VAL A 155 13.13 -19.71 -3.92
N GLN A 156 13.90 -18.66 -3.64
CA GLN A 156 14.22 -18.22 -2.28
C GLN A 156 12.96 -17.76 -1.52
N LEU A 157 12.14 -16.92 -2.15
CA LEU A 157 10.87 -16.46 -1.58
C LEU A 157 9.89 -17.64 -1.40
N GLY A 158 9.84 -18.55 -2.37
CA GLY A 158 9.06 -19.79 -2.30
C GLY A 158 9.50 -20.71 -1.17
N GLY A 159 10.81 -20.83 -0.92
CA GLY A 159 11.38 -21.60 0.18
C GLY A 159 11.00 -21.03 1.54
N MET A 160 11.10 -19.72 1.72
CA MET A 160 10.61 -19.03 2.94
C MET A 160 9.11 -19.27 3.15
N PHE A 161 8.33 -19.18 2.07
CA PHE A 161 6.90 -19.46 2.11
C PHE A 161 6.58 -20.90 2.53
N MET A 162 7.27 -21.89 1.97
CA MET A 162 7.17 -23.30 2.40
C MET A 162 7.57 -23.49 3.86
N GLY A 163 8.55 -22.71 4.32
CA GLY A 163 8.91 -22.60 5.73
C GLY A 163 7.71 -22.24 6.62
N PHE A 164 6.77 -21.41 6.17
CA PHE A 164 5.57 -21.09 6.96
C PHE A 164 4.53 -22.20 6.99
N LEU A 165 4.46 -23.01 5.93
CA LEU A 165 3.51 -24.13 5.82
C LEU A 165 3.97 -25.38 6.57
N THR A 166 5.28 -25.50 6.83
CA THR A 166 5.85 -26.66 7.51
C THR A 166 5.47 -26.67 8.99
N PRO A 167 4.79 -27.73 9.49
CA PRO A 167 4.44 -27.85 10.90
C PRO A 167 5.67 -27.83 11.80
N LYS A 168 5.55 -27.27 13.02
CA LYS A 168 6.66 -27.21 13.98
C LYS A 168 7.29 -28.59 14.24
N ALA A 169 6.47 -29.64 14.31
CA ALA A 169 6.94 -31.01 14.48
C ALA A 169 7.77 -31.52 13.29
N ALA A 170 7.39 -31.16 12.06
CA ALA A 170 8.14 -31.54 10.87
C ALA A 170 9.49 -30.79 10.80
N LYS A 171 9.51 -29.50 11.16
CA LYS A 171 10.76 -28.73 11.30
C LYS A 171 11.70 -29.35 12.32
N ALA A 172 11.20 -29.67 13.52
CA ALA A 172 11.99 -30.27 14.59
C ALA A 172 12.59 -31.63 14.18
N ARG A 173 11.82 -32.46 13.45
CA ARG A 173 12.33 -33.74 12.92
C ARG A 173 13.46 -33.52 11.92
N MET A 174 13.31 -32.57 10.99
CA MET A 174 14.33 -32.26 10.00
C MET A 174 15.63 -31.74 10.63
N GLU A 175 15.53 -30.93 11.69
CA GLU A 175 16.69 -30.43 12.44
C GLU A 175 17.40 -31.56 13.23
N SER A 176 16.64 -32.50 13.81
CA SER A 176 17.21 -33.65 14.52
C SER A 176 17.90 -34.69 13.62
N LEU A 177 17.62 -34.69 12.32
CA LEU A 177 18.23 -35.59 11.34
C LEU A 177 19.59 -35.06 10.82
N ASN A 178 19.90 -33.80 11.12
CA ASN A 178 21.06 -33.08 10.61
C ASN A 178 22.08 -32.72 11.70
N ALA A 179 21.84 -33.17 12.93
CA ALA A 179 22.68 -33.01 14.13
C ALA A 179 23.33 -34.35 14.50
#